data_AF-A0A542DWP2-F1
#
_entry.id   AF-A0A542DWP2-F1
#
_cell.length_a   1.000
_cell.length_b   1.000
_cell.length_c   1.000
_cell.angle_alpha   90.00
_cell.angle_beta   90.00
_cell.angle_gamma   90.00
#
_symmetry.space_group_name_H-M   'P 1'
#
loop_
_entity.id
_entity.type
_entity.pdbx_description
1 polymer ?
#
loop_
_entity_poly.entity_id
_entity_poly.type
_entity_poly.pdbx_seq_one_letter_code
_entity_poly.pdbx_strand_id
1 'polypeptide(L)' 'MEVRIGVQNVAREIAFESNQSVEDVESAVSKAIADGGVVTLVDEKGRRYLVPAANIGYVNIGEQEKSRVGFGG' A
#
# COMPACT_ATOMS: atom_id res chain seq x y z
N MET A 1 4.77 -4.41 6.53
CA MET A 1 3.53 -4.97 5.94
C MET A 1 3.65 -4.93 4.43
N GLU A 2 3.32 -6.00 3.70
CA GLU A 2 3.37 -6.00 2.23
C GLU A 2 2.19 -5.22 1.61
N VAL A 3 2.46 -4.33 0.67
CA VAL A 3 1.45 -3.64 -0.16
C VAL A 3 1.73 -3.95 -1.63
N ARG A 4 0.69 -4.33 -2.38
CA ARG A 4 0.76 -4.57 -3.82
C ARG A 4 -0.26 -3.72 -4.57
N ILE A 5 0.17 -3.08 -5.65
CA ILE A 5 -0.67 -2.24 -6.50
C ILE A 5 -0.63 -2.79 -7.92
N GLY A 6 -1.80 -3.20 -8.43
CA GLY A 6 -2.03 -3.48 -9.83
C GLY A 6 -2.39 -2.19 -10.57
N VAL A 7 -1.68 -1.88 -11.65
CA VAL A 7 -1.95 -0.71 -12.49
C VAL A 7 -2.54 -1.19 -13.82
N GLN A 8 -3.64 -0.57 -14.24
CA GLN A 8 -4.28 -0.86 -15.52
C GLN A 8 -3.31 -0.64 -16.68
N ASN A 9 -3.38 -1.50 -17.70
CA ASN A 9 -2.53 -1.45 -18.90
C ASN A 9 -1.02 -1.60 -18.63
N VAL A 10 -0.64 -2.06 -17.43
CA VAL A 10 0.76 -2.34 -17.06
C VAL A 10 0.87 -3.82 -16.66
N ALA A 11 1.80 -4.54 -17.27
CA ALA A 11 1.96 -5.98 -17.03
C ALA A 11 2.64 -6.32 -15.69
N ARG A 12 3.19 -5.32 -14.98
CA ARG A 12 3.94 -5.50 -13.74
C ARG A 12 3.27 -4.75 -12.60
N GLU A 13 3.19 -5.42 -11.46
CA GLU A 13 2.72 -4.85 -10.20
C GLU A 13 3.82 -4.11 -9.45
N ILE A 14 3.40 -3.15 -8.61
CA ILE A 14 4.27 -2.50 -7.65
C ILE A 14 4.07 -3.20 -6.32
N ALA A 15 5.10 -3.89 -5.82
CA ALA A 15 5.12 -4.52 -4.52
C ALA A 15 6.21 -3.89 -3.63
N PHE A 16 5.87 -3.54 -2.40
CA PHE A 16 6.80 -2.98 -1.42
C PHE A 16 6.31 -3.25 0.01
N GLU A 17 7.23 -3.19 0.97
CA GLU A 17 6.88 -3.23 2.38
C GLU A 17 6.67 -1.81 2.90
N SER A 18 5.63 -1.60 3.71
CA SER A 18 5.33 -0.33 4.36
C SER A 18 5.25 -0.49 5.88
N ASN A 19 5.72 0.54 6.57
CA ASN A 19 5.56 0.73 8.02
C ASN A 19 4.22 1.38 8.39
N GLN A 20 3.40 1.76 7.41
CA GLN A 20 2.08 2.34 7.64
C GLN A 20 1.10 1.28 8.17
N SER A 21 0.05 1.72 8.87
CA SER A 21 -1.04 0.83 9.28
C SER A 21 -1.94 0.48 8.10
N VAL A 22 -2.78 -0.55 8.25
CA VAL A 22 -3.72 -0.97 7.20
C VAL A 22 -4.69 0.16 6.91
N GLU A 23 -5.18 0.78 7.98
CA GLU A 23 -6.15 1.86 7.98
C GLU A 23 -5.58 3.11 7.29
N ASP A 24 -4.30 3.44 7.52
CA ASP A 24 -3.65 4.57 6.87
C ASP A 24 -3.53 4.36 5.35
N VAL A 25 -3.13 3.15 4.92
CA VAL A 25 -3.00 2.81 3.50
C VAL A 25 -4.38 2.82 2.83
N GLU A 26 -5.38 2.20 3.45
CA GLU A 26 -6.75 2.17 2.95
C GLU A 26 -7.34 3.58 2.83
N SER A 27 -7.13 4.43 3.84
CA SER A 27 -7.60 5.82 3.84
C SER A 27 -6.92 6.64 2.74
N ALA A 28 -5.59 6.52 2.59
CA ALA A 28 -4.84 7.22 1.55
C ALA A 28 -5.31 6.83 0.14
N VAL A 29 -5.55 5.54 -0.09
CA VAL A 29 -6.07 5.02 -1.37
C VAL A 29 -7.49 5.53 -1.62
N SER A 30 -8.39 5.37 -0.64
CA SER A 30 -9.80 5.76 -0.77
C SER A 30 -9.96 7.25 -1.02
N LYS A 31 -9.17 8.08 -0.31
CA LYS A 31 -9.16 9.53 -0.50
C LYS A 31 -8.71 9.90 -1.91
N ALA A 32 -7.61 9.34 -2.40
CA ALA A 32 -7.13 9.63 -3.74
C ALA A 32 -8.13 9.21 -4.83
N ILE A 33 -8.84 8.09 -4.63
CA ILE A 33 -9.92 7.65 -5.54
C ILE A 33 -11.07 8.68 -5.53
N ALA A 34 -11.53 9.09 -4.34
CA ALA A 34 -12.62 10.06 -4.21
C ALA A 34 -12.27 11.42 -4.81
N ASP A 35 -11.03 11.88 -4.60
CA ASP A 35 -10.52 13.16 -5.09
C ASP A 35 -10.13 13.11 -6.59
N GLY A 36 -10.09 11.91 -7.20
CA GLY A 36 -9.56 11.72 -8.56
C GLY A 36 -8.06 12.04 -8.68
N GLY A 37 -7.34 11.95 -7.56
CA GLY A 37 -5.96 12.39 -7.42
C GLY A 37 -4.92 11.28 -7.60
N VAL A 38 -3.81 11.43 -6.88
CA VAL A 38 -2.66 10.51 -6.91
C VAL A 38 -2.53 9.84 -5.56
N VAL A 39 -2.54 8.50 -5.54
CA VAL A 39 -2.17 7.71 -4.37
C VAL A 39 -0.67 7.88 -4.15
N THR A 40 -0.29 8.33 -2.95
CA THR A 40 1.11 8.42 -2.54
C THR A 40 1.33 7.51 -1.34
N LEU A 41 2.16 6.48 -1.51
CA LEU A 41 2.55 5.56 -0.44
C LEU A 41 4.06 5.56 -0.27
N VAL A 42 4.51 5.25 0.96
CA VAL A 42 5.92 5.23 1.31
C VAL A 42 6.29 3.84 1.79
N ASP A 43 7.43 3.33 1.32
CA ASP A 43 7.99 2.08 1.84
C ASP A 43 8.84 2.31 3.08
N GLU A 44 9.28 1.21 3.69
CA GLU A 44 10.12 1.24 4.90
C GLU A 44 11.49 1.92 4.68
N LYS A 45 11.92 2.07 3.43
CA LYS A 45 13.18 2.71 3.03
C LYS A 45 12.99 4.19 2.67
N GLY A 46 11.79 4.74 2.82
CA GLY A 46 11.46 6.12 2.47
C GLY A 46 11.25 6.38 0.97
N ARG A 47 11.23 5.33 0.13
CA ARG A 47 10.88 5.46 -1.29
C ARG A 47 9.39 5.77 -1.41
N ARG A 48 9.06 6.73 -2.26
CA ARG A 48 7.68 7.15 -2.52
C ARG A 48 7.18 6.55 -3.82
N TYR A 49 5.98 5.97 -3.77
CA TYR A 49 5.25 5.44 -4.90
C TYR A 49 4.06 6.35 -5.17
N LEU A 50 4.03 6.96 -6.36
CA LEU A 50 2.98 7.87 -6.79
C LEU A 50 2.22 7.21 -7.94
N VAL A 51 0.94 6.94 -7.75
CA VAL A 51 0.10 6.24 -8.73
C VAL A 51 -1.21 7.02 -8.93
N PRO A 52 -1.55 7.45 -10.15
CA PRO A 52 -2.84 8.06 -10.43
C PRO A 52 -3.98 7.11 -10.04
N ALA A 53 -4.93 7.58 -9.23
CA ALA A 53 -6.02 6.74 -8.72
C ALA A 53 -6.87 6.13 -9.85
N ALA A 54 -7.06 6.89 -10.93
CA ALA A 54 -7.79 6.45 -12.12
C ALA A 54 -7.16 5.24 -12.84
N ASN A 55 -5.86 4.99 -12.64
CA ASN A 55 -5.14 3.90 -13.28
C ASN A 55 -4.97 2.68 -12.36
N ILE A 56 -5.45 2.75 -11.12
CA ILE A 56 -5.34 1.62 -10.19
C ILE A 56 -6.37 0.57 -10.60
N GLY A 57 -5.90 -0.63 -10.92
CA GLY A 57 -6.75 -1.79 -11.13
C GLY A 57 -7.19 -2.39 -9.80
N TYR A 58 -6.25 -2.51 -8.86
CA TYR A 58 -6.52 -2.98 -7.51
C TYR A 58 -5.37 -2.61 -6.54
N VAL A 59 -5.66 -2.62 -5.25
CA VAL A 59 -4.65 -2.54 -4.18
C VAL A 59 -4.88 -3.71 -3.24
N ASN A 60 -3.83 -4.48 -2.97
CA ASN A 60 -3.82 -5.52 -1.97
C ASN A 60 -2.95 -5.05 -0.80
N ILE A 61 -3.56 -5.02 0.39
CA ILE A 61 -2.91 -4.64 1.64
C ILE A 61 -2.75 -5.95 2.43
N GLY A 62 -1.52 -6.39 2.61
CA GLY A 62 -1.19 -7.58 3.38
C GLY A 62 -1.55 -7.39 4.86
N GLU A 63 -1.64 -8.49 5.60
CA GLU A 63 -1.82 -8.40 7.04
C GLU A 63 -0.56 -7.80 7.67
N GLN A 64 -0.74 -6.91 8.65
CA GLN A 64 0.36 -6.49 9.51
C GLN A 64 0.78 -7.74 10.29
N GLU A 65 2.01 -8.23 10.07
CA GLU A 65 2.55 -9.32 10.91
C GLU A 65 2.51 -8.84 12.35
N LYS A 66 1.53 -9.33 13.13
CA LYS A 66 1.57 -9.26 14.58
C LYS A 66 2.71 -10.17 14.99
N SER A 67 3.93 -9.64 15.05
CA SER A 67 5.05 -10.37 15.62
C SER A 67 4.61 -10.87 16.99
N ARG A 68 4.34 -12.17 17.07
CA ARG A 68 3.92 -12.83 18.31
C ARG A 68 5.17 -12.85 19.18
N VAL A 69 5.33 -11.85 20.04
CA VAL A 69 6.40 -11.83 21.04
C VAL A 69 6.23 -13.07 21.92
N GLY A 70 6.97 -14.12 21.59
CA GLY A 70 7.07 -15.34 22.36
C GLY A 70 7.97 -15.08 23.55
N PHE A 71 7.38 -14.72 24.68
CA PHE A 71 8.05 -14.88 25.97
C PHE A 71 7.94 -16.36 26.36
N GLY A 72 8.88 -17.17 25.89
CA GLY A 72 9.17 -18.48 26.46
C GLY A 72 10.21 -18.29 27.56
N GLY A 73 9.78 -18.41 28.81
CA GLY A 73 10.65 -18.44 29.98
C GLY A 73 11.35 -19.78 30.17
#